data_AF-A0A921RSY0-F1
#
_entry.id   AF-A0A921RSY0-F1
#
_cell.length_a   1.000
_cell.length_b   1.000
_cell.length_c   1.000
_cell.angle_alpha   90.00
_cell.angle_beta   90.00
_cell.angle_gamma   90.00
#
_symmetry.space_group_name_H-M   'P 1'
#
loop_
_entity.id
_entity.type
_entity.pdbx_description
1 polymer ?
#
loop_
_entity_poly.entity_id
_entity_poly.type
_entity_poly.pdbx_seq_one_letter_code
_entity_poly.pdbx_strand_id
1 'polypeptide(L)'
;MAPTARWSPLLFLLLLAAATATATNTTAEHPSGSDPPPSPTPTPTPWPERFHAVLFTNLTNYSDASTGPPLRITDLYYDWPRRRNLNLVRHQLSPDPLYDVEWNNGTTFYFDSRACRVERFPVGVLPPWWLSGGGAQYLGRRVAGGIDCHLWGKAGFIFYYEEARTGRPVRWDFVDVTGIQQYVMSFEPGVELEEDAQWQAPAYCFTDDDNDDEEEGKRNDNAARGSGEEAGDGLEVASRLLRKLAGAAATS
;
A
#
# COMPACT_ATOMS: atom_id res chain seq x y z
N MET A 1 2.60 35.40 -42.92
CA MET A 1 2.42 34.51 -44.07
C MET A 1 3.16 33.21 -43.79
N ALA A 2 2.45 32.08 -43.81
CA ALA A 2 3.06 30.74 -43.82
C ALA A 2 3.93 30.55 -45.09
N PRO A 3 4.76 29.50 -45.18
CA PRO A 3 4.17 28.21 -45.54
C PRO A 3 4.75 26.99 -44.81
N THR A 4 3.83 26.08 -44.54
CA THR A 4 4.01 24.67 -44.20
C THR A 4 4.68 23.90 -45.35
N ALA A 5 5.73 23.14 -45.06
CA ALA A 5 6.30 22.17 -46.00
C ALA A 5 5.95 20.74 -45.54
N ARG A 6 5.14 20.06 -46.37
CA ARG A 6 4.76 18.65 -46.26
C ARG A 6 5.92 17.77 -46.70
N TRP A 7 6.24 16.73 -45.93
CA TRP A 7 7.20 15.70 -46.33
C TRP A 7 6.48 14.59 -47.08
N SER A 8 6.93 14.34 -48.31
CA SER A 8 6.46 13.26 -49.18
C SER A 8 7.36 12.03 -48.98
N PRO A 9 6.82 10.81 -48.78
CA PRO A 9 7.60 9.62 -48.50
C PRO A 9 7.85 8.85 -49.80
N LEU A 10 9.03 8.98 -50.42
CA LEU A 10 9.52 8.07 -51.48
C LEU A 10 10.91 8.52 -51.91
N LEU A 11 11.96 7.93 -51.32
CA LEU A 11 13.15 7.48 -52.06
C LEU A 11 13.99 6.61 -51.14
N PHE A 12 13.61 5.34 -51.08
CA PHE A 12 14.49 4.25 -50.67
C PHE A 12 15.56 4.05 -51.77
N LEU A 13 16.75 3.59 -51.33
CA LEU A 13 17.82 2.97 -52.11
C LEU A 13 18.77 3.91 -52.88
N LEU A 14 19.99 4.08 -52.37
CA LEU A 14 21.21 3.37 -52.82
C LEU A 14 22.45 4.17 -52.42
N LEU A 15 23.37 3.56 -51.68
CA LEU A 15 24.81 3.56 -51.97
C LEU A 15 25.54 2.64 -50.97
N LEU A 16 25.90 1.46 -51.47
CA LEU A 16 26.91 0.57 -50.89
C LEU A 16 28.30 1.21 -51.04
N ALA A 17 29.13 1.12 -50.00
CA ALA A 17 30.58 1.03 -50.16
C ALA A 17 31.17 0.17 -49.03
N ALA A 18 31.99 -0.79 -49.44
CA ALA A 18 32.54 -1.88 -48.66
C ALA A 18 33.74 -1.45 -47.78
N ALA A 19 33.89 -2.11 -46.64
CA ALA A 19 35.18 -2.37 -46.00
C ALA A 19 35.08 -3.66 -45.17
N THR A 20 35.52 -4.77 -45.75
CA THR A 20 35.79 -6.02 -45.02
C THR A 20 37.11 -5.86 -44.27
N ALA A 21 37.03 -5.57 -42.96
CA ALA A 21 38.15 -5.70 -42.06
C ALA A 21 38.07 -7.06 -41.34
N THR A 22 38.89 -8.01 -41.76
CA THR A 22 39.16 -9.23 -41.00
C THR A 22 40.03 -8.87 -39.79
N ALA A 23 39.39 -8.58 -38.66
CA ALA A 23 40.08 -8.55 -37.38
C ALA A 23 40.06 -9.97 -36.79
N THR A 24 41.23 -10.59 -36.73
CA THR A 24 41.48 -11.80 -35.96
C THR A 24 41.29 -11.49 -34.49
N ASN A 25 40.18 -11.94 -33.88
CA ASN A 25 40.03 -11.93 -32.43
C ASN A 25 40.97 -12.98 -31.84
N THR A 26 42.12 -12.53 -31.37
CA THR A 26 42.94 -13.29 -30.44
C THR A 26 42.18 -13.37 -29.12
N THR A 27 41.51 -14.50 -28.88
CA THR A 27 40.95 -14.83 -27.57
C THR A 27 42.10 -14.93 -26.59
N ALA A 28 42.35 -13.86 -25.85
CA ALA A 28 43.11 -13.97 -24.61
C ALA A 28 42.23 -14.75 -23.64
N GLU A 29 42.59 -16.01 -23.37
CA GLU A 29 42.06 -16.75 -22.22
C GLU A 29 42.34 -15.93 -20.97
N HIS A 30 41.31 -15.25 -20.48
CA HIS A 30 41.29 -14.71 -19.15
C HIS A 30 41.31 -15.91 -18.20
N PRO A 31 42.29 -16.04 -17.29
CA PRO A 31 42.27 -17.13 -16.34
C PRO A 31 40.97 -17.02 -15.55
N SER A 32 40.17 -18.09 -15.58
CA SER A 32 38.95 -18.24 -14.78
C SER A 32 39.27 -18.03 -13.31
N GLY A 33 39.22 -16.77 -12.87
CA GLY A 33 39.00 -16.44 -11.49
C GLY A 33 37.61 -16.97 -11.16
N SER A 34 37.55 -17.93 -10.24
CA SER A 34 36.31 -18.36 -9.63
C SER A 34 35.55 -17.11 -9.19
N ASP A 35 34.39 -16.84 -9.80
CA ASP A 35 33.50 -15.80 -9.30
C ASP A 35 33.30 -16.03 -7.80
N PRO A 36 33.42 -14.99 -6.96
CA PRO A 36 33.13 -15.14 -5.55
C PRO A 36 31.70 -15.69 -5.41
N PRO A 37 31.46 -16.59 -4.43
CA PRO A 37 30.14 -17.16 -4.25
C PRO A 37 29.09 -16.04 -4.14
N PRO A 38 27.91 -16.21 -4.76
CA PRO A 38 26.88 -15.17 -4.73
C PRO A 38 26.58 -14.81 -3.28
N SER A 39 26.61 -13.52 -2.97
CA SER A 39 26.24 -13.03 -1.65
C SER A 39 24.83 -13.52 -1.30
N PRO A 40 24.57 -13.94 -0.06
CA PRO A 40 23.25 -14.42 0.32
C PRO A 40 22.22 -13.33 0.06
N THR A 41 21.09 -13.71 -0.53
CA THR A 41 19.93 -12.83 -0.67
C THR A 41 19.57 -12.30 0.73
N PRO A 42 19.31 -10.99 0.89
CA PRO A 42 18.88 -10.47 2.18
C PRO A 42 17.60 -11.16 2.66
N THR A 43 17.22 -10.95 3.91
CA THR A 43 15.90 -11.30 4.44
C THR A 43 15.26 -10.05 5.04
N PRO A 44 13.94 -9.86 4.91
CA PRO A 44 13.27 -8.70 5.50
C PRO A 44 13.40 -8.71 7.02
N THR A 45 13.57 -7.54 7.63
CA THR A 45 13.57 -7.39 9.09
C THR A 45 12.15 -7.55 9.62
N PRO A 46 11.91 -8.39 10.66
CA PRO A 46 10.64 -8.40 11.36
C PRO A 46 10.32 -7.03 11.96
N TRP A 47 9.05 -6.65 12.01
CA TRP A 47 8.66 -5.46 12.75
C TRP A 47 8.96 -5.61 14.25
N PRO A 48 9.28 -4.51 14.95
CA PRO A 48 9.25 -4.50 16.42
C PRO A 48 7.85 -4.88 16.93
N GLU A 49 7.77 -5.48 18.12
CA GLU A 49 6.49 -5.83 18.75
C GLU A 49 5.62 -4.60 19.04
N ARG A 50 6.25 -3.44 19.23
CA ARG A 50 5.58 -2.15 19.38
C ARG A 50 6.34 -1.07 18.64
N PHE A 51 5.63 -0.14 18.03
CA PHE A 51 6.23 1.08 17.49
C PHE A 51 5.19 2.18 17.30
N HIS A 52 5.70 3.40 17.19
CA HIS A 52 4.99 4.52 16.60
C HIS A 52 5.63 4.90 15.26
N ALA A 53 4.82 5.24 14.27
CA ALA A 53 5.29 5.72 12.99
C ALA A 53 4.44 6.90 12.51
N VAL A 54 5.09 7.92 11.95
CA VAL A 54 4.39 8.98 11.21
C VAL A 54 4.44 8.65 9.73
N LEU A 55 3.28 8.50 9.12
CA LEU A 55 3.13 8.15 7.71
C LEU A 55 2.61 9.35 6.92
N PHE A 56 3.22 9.63 5.78
CA PHE A 56 2.62 10.46 4.73
C PHE A 56 1.99 9.54 3.69
N THR A 57 0.67 9.62 3.55
CA THR A 57 -0.07 8.83 2.57
C THR A 57 -0.45 9.70 1.38
N ASN A 58 -0.19 9.18 0.19
CA ASN A 58 -0.60 9.71 -1.10
C ASN A 58 -1.45 8.67 -1.84
N LEU A 59 -2.73 8.98 -2.07
CA LEU A 59 -3.63 8.18 -2.89
C LEU A 59 -3.48 8.60 -4.36
N THR A 60 -2.86 7.74 -5.15
CA THR A 60 -2.61 8.01 -6.58
C THR A 60 -3.79 7.67 -7.48
N ASN A 61 -4.77 6.89 -7.02
CA ASN A 61 -6.06 6.69 -7.69
C ASN A 61 -7.25 7.00 -6.76
N TYR A 62 -7.54 8.29 -6.58
CA TYR A 62 -8.50 8.81 -5.59
C TYR A 62 -9.97 8.43 -5.88
N SER A 63 -10.37 8.25 -7.14
CA SER A 63 -11.80 8.05 -7.49
C SER A 63 -12.39 6.75 -6.94
N ASP A 64 -11.56 5.72 -6.78
CA ASP A 64 -12.02 4.37 -6.45
C ASP A 64 -11.59 3.94 -5.03
N ALA A 65 -10.75 4.74 -4.35
CA ALA A 65 -9.98 4.32 -3.18
C ALA A 65 -10.53 4.74 -1.82
N SER A 66 -11.12 5.92 -1.77
CA SER A 66 -11.46 6.58 -0.51
C SER A 66 -12.37 7.77 -0.79
N THR A 67 -13.36 7.96 0.07
CA THR A 67 -14.17 9.18 0.09
C THR A 67 -13.47 10.35 0.79
N GLY A 68 -12.29 10.13 1.39
CA GLY A 68 -11.52 11.14 2.12
C GLY A 68 -10.30 11.64 1.33
N PRO A 69 -9.82 12.89 1.57
CA PRO A 69 -8.78 13.55 0.79
C PRO A 69 -7.55 12.69 0.44
N PRO A 70 -6.96 12.87 -0.76
CA PRO A 70 -5.90 11.99 -1.28
C PRO A 70 -4.59 12.09 -0.52
N LEU A 71 -4.34 13.19 0.18
CA LEU A 71 -3.15 13.42 0.97
C LEU A 71 -3.51 13.49 2.46
N ARG A 72 -2.77 12.74 3.28
CA ARG A 72 -3.00 12.69 4.73
C ARG A 72 -1.73 12.31 5.49
N ILE A 73 -1.67 12.75 6.74
CA ILE A 73 -0.65 12.31 7.70
C ILE A 73 -1.32 11.35 8.69
N THR A 74 -0.68 10.24 8.98
CA THR A 74 -1.19 9.24 9.94
C THR A 74 -0.16 9.02 11.03
N ASP A 75 -0.57 9.10 12.29
CA ASP A 75 0.19 8.44 13.37
C ASP A 75 -0.30 6.99 13.48
N LEU A 76 0.61 6.07 13.24
CA LEU A 76 0.38 4.64 13.40
C LEU A 76 0.98 4.18 14.73
N TYR A 77 0.12 3.73 15.63
CA TYR A 77 0.51 3.02 16.85
C TYR A 77 0.23 1.54 16.68
N TYR A 78 1.28 0.74 16.79
CA TYR A 78 1.21 -0.71 16.66
C TYR A 78 1.56 -1.38 17.99
N ASP A 79 0.69 -2.26 18.48
CA ASP A 79 0.90 -3.01 19.74
C ASP A 79 0.55 -4.48 19.55
N TRP A 80 1.55 -5.27 19.12
CA TRP A 80 1.39 -6.70 18.86
C TRP A 80 1.09 -7.53 20.11
N PRO A 81 1.71 -7.33 21.28
CA PRO A 81 1.36 -8.08 22.49
C PRO A 81 -0.13 -8.00 22.84
N ARG A 82 -0.78 -6.86 22.57
CA ARG A 82 -2.22 -6.66 22.75
C ARG A 82 -3.04 -6.79 21.46
N ARG A 83 -2.38 -7.09 20.34
CA ARG A 83 -2.98 -7.33 19.03
C ARG A 83 -3.94 -6.24 18.58
N ARG A 84 -3.47 -4.99 18.66
CA ARG A 84 -4.23 -3.79 18.31
C ARG A 84 -3.39 -2.83 17.47
N ASN A 85 -4.07 -2.13 16.56
CA ASN A 85 -3.48 -1.11 15.70
C ASN A 85 -4.35 0.15 15.75
N LEU A 86 -3.73 1.32 15.81
CA LEU A 86 -4.41 2.61 15.74
C LEU A 86 -3.74 3.47 14.67
N ASN A 87 -4.51 3.84 13.66
CA ASN A 87 -4.17 4.86 12.68
C ASN A 87 -4.94 6.14 13.04
N LEU A 88 -4.23 7.17 13.54
CA LEU A 88 -4.80 8.50 13.74
C LEU A 88 -4.54 9.35 12.50
N VAL A 89 -5.56 9.45 11.64
CA VAL A 89 -5.46 10.06 10.31
C VAL A 89 -5.86 11.54 10.37
N ARG A 90 -4.94 12.41 9.96
CA ARG A 90 -5.15 13.86 9.85
C ARG A 90 -5.19 14.30 8.40
N HIS A 91 -6.28 14.96 8.05
CA HIS A 91 -6.44 15.69 6.79
C HIS A 91 -6.02 17.15 6.97
N GLN A 92 -5.41 17.76 5.94
CA GLN A 92 -4.80 19.09 6.05
C GLN A 92 -5.74 20.21 6.52
N LEU A 93 -7.05 20.08 6.28
CA LEU A 93 -8.06 21.10 6.59
C LEU A 93 -9.14 20.63 7.58
N SER A 94 -8.98 19.45 8.19
CA SER A 94 -9.94 18.96 9.19
C SER A 94 -9.32 19.09 10.59
N PRO A 95 -9.98 19.80 11.53
CA PRO A 95 -9.56 19.79 12.93
C PRO A 95 -9.90 18.46 13.62
N ASP A 96 -10.82 17.69 13.04
CA ASP A 96 -11.30 16.41 13.56
C ASP A 96 -10.57 15.27 12.83
N PRO A 97 -9.72 14.50 13.53
CA PRO A 97 -9.02 13.39 12.92
C PRO A 97 -9.93 12.18 12.76
N LEU A 98 -9.66 11.37 11.74
CA LEU A 98 -10.28 10.07 11.59
C LEU A 98 -9.45 9.04 12.39
N TYR A 99 -10.10 8.35 13.31
CA TYR A 99 -9.54 7.20 14.01
C TYR A 99 -9.84 5.94 13.20
N ASP A 100 -8.83 5.12 13.00
CA ASP A 100 -8.93 3.78 12.44
C ASP A 100 -8.31 2.81 13.45
N VAL A 101 -9.18 2.17 14.23
CA VAL A 101 -8.84 1.22 15.29
C VAL A 101 -9.09 -0.18 14.77
N GLU A 102 -8.02 -0.97 14.66
CA GLU A 102 -8.07 -2.34 14.16
C GLU A 102 -7.82 -3.33 15.31
N TRP A 103 -8.69 -4.32 15.42
CA TRP A 103 -8.58 -5.41 16.37
C TRP A 103 -8.26 -6.73 15.68
N ASN A 104 -7.60 -7.62 16.39
CA ASN A 104 -7.18 -8.92 15.85
C ASN A 104 -8.29 -9.92 15.56
N ASN A 105 -9.51 -9.66 16.05
CA ASN A 105 -10.68 -10.43 15.64
C ASN A 105 -11.15 -10.03 14.22
N GLY A 106 -10.40 -9.15 13.56
CA GLY A 106 -10.69 -8.63 12.25
C GLY A 106 -11.76 -7.54 12.24
N THR A 107 -12.18 -7.00 13.39
CA THR A 107 -13.02 -5.80 13.41
C THR A 107 -12.13 -4.56 13.29
N THR A 108 -12.53 -3.64 12.43
CA THR A 108 -11.95 -2.31 12.35
C THR A 108 -13.03 -1.26 12.48
N PHE A 109 -12.73 -0.19 13.21
CA PHE A 109 -13.62 0.94 13.42
C PHE A 109 -12.99 2.19 12.82
N TYR A 110 -13.71 2.80 11.88
CA TYR A 110 -13.41 4.12 11.34
C TYR A 110 -14.36 5.12 11.96
N PHE A 111 -13.86 6.08 12.75
CA PHE A 111 -14.73 7.07 13.38
C PHE A 111 -14.08 8.44 13.56
N ASP A 112 -14.91 9.46 13.55
CA ASP A 112 -14.59 10.85 13.90
C ASP A 112 -15.65 11.37 14.87
N SER A 113 -15.64 12.67 15.21
CA SER A 113 -16.64 13.22 16.16
C SER A 113 -18.11 13.13 15.70
N ARG A 114 -18.37 12.77 14.44
CA ARG A 114 -19.69 12.82 13.80
C ARG A 114 -20.22 11.46 13.38
N ALA A 115 -19.37 10.54 12.96
CA ALA A 115 -19.79 9.27 12.38
C ALA A 115 -18.88 8.11 12.79
N CYS A 116 -19.44 6.90 12.71
CA CYS A 116 -18.70 5.65 12.80
C CYS A 116 -19.04 4.74 11.62
N ARG A 117 -18.06 3.98 11.15
CA ARG A 117 -18.20 2.88 10.20
C ARG A 117 -17.42 1.70 10.73
N VAL A 118 -18.08 0.54 10.79
CA VAL A 118 -17.48 -0.71 11.26
C VAL A 118 -17.24 -1.62 10.06
N GLU A 119 -16.06 -2.22 9.99
CA GLU A 119 -15.68 -3.11 8.91
C GLU A 119 -15.04 -4.40 9.43
N ARG A 120 -15.07 -5.43 8.57
CA ARG A 120 -14.48 -6.74 8.85
C ARG A 120 -13.33 -7.04 7.91
N PHE A 121 -12.14 -7.14 8.49
CA PHE A 121 -10.87 -7.45 7.89
C PHE A 121 -10.36 -8.79 8.42
N PRO A 122 -10.59 -9.92 7.73
CA PRO A 122 -10.24 -11.25 8.24
C PRO A 122 -8.75 -11.45 8.55
N VAL A 123 -7.87 -10.63 7.97
CA VAL A 123 -6.43 -10.64 8.25
C VAL A 123 -6.10 -10.16 9.67
N GLY A 124 -6.94 -9.28 10.25
CA GLY A 124 -6.68 -8.63 11.53
C GLY A 124 -5.37 -7.83 11.53
N VAL A 125 -4.78 -7.68 12.72
CA VAL A 125 -3.51 -6.98 12.91
C VAL A 125 -2.37 -7.85 12.36
N LEU A 126 -1.53 -7.26 11.51
CA LEU A 126 -0.40 -7.98 10.91
C LEU A 126 0.63 -8.39 11.97
N PRO A 127 1.13 -9.64 11.97
CA PRO A 127 2.20 -10.07 12.87
C PRO A 127 3.55 -9.42 12.57
N PRO A 128 4.48 -9.33 13.54
CA PRO A 128 5.85 -8.86 13.32
C PRO A 128 6.57 -9.51 12.14
N TRP A 129 6.28 -10.78 11.89
CA TRP A 129 6.85 -11.58 10.81
C TRP A 129 6.00 -11.58 9.54
N TRP A 130 5.03 -10.69 9.37
CA TRP A 130 4.14 -10.72 8.20
C TRP A 130 4.90 -10.63 6.87
N LEU A 131 6.07 -9.97 6.84
CA LEU A 131 6.92 -9.90 5.65
C LEU A 131 8.04 -10.96 5.69
N SER A 132 8.69 -11.14 6.84
CA SER A 132 9.85 -12.01 7.01
C SER A 132 9.52 -13.50 7.15
N GLY A 133 8.30 -13.84 7.56
CA GLY A 133 7.78 -15.19 7.75
C GLY A 133 7.39 -15.92 6.47
N GLY A 134 7.87 -15.47 5.30
CA GLY A 134 7.64 -16.12 4.01
C GLY A 134 6.68 -15.37 3.09
N GLY A 135 6.65 -15.80 1.82
CA GLY A 135 5.80 -15.21 0.78
C GLY A 135 6.24 -13.84 0.25
N ALA A 136 7.28 -13.23 0.82
CA ALA A 136 7.92 -12.04 0.28
C ALA A 136 9.00 -12.41 -0.73
N GLN A 137 9.03 -11.72 -1.87
CA GLN A 137 10.03 -11.86 -2.91
C GLN A 137 10.97 -10.66 -2.91
N TYR A 138 12.28 -10.92 -2.90
CA TYR A 138 13.26 -9.84 -3.08
C TYR A 138 13.24 -9.35 -4.53
N LEU A 139 13.07 -8.04 -4.73
CA LEU A 139 13.01 -7.39 -6.04
C LEU A 139 14.25 -6.52 -6.35
N GLY A 140 15.22 -6.50 -5.44
CA GLY A 140 16.48 -5.79 -5.60
C GLY A 140 16.57 -4.47 -4.81
N ARG A 141 17.53 -3.64 -5.19
CA ARG A 141 17.81 -2.34 -4.56
C ARG A 141 17.05 -1.22 -5.26
N ARG A 142 16.44 -0.30 -4.52
CA ARG A 142 15.73 0.87 -5.06
C ARG A 142 15.91 2.08 -4.15
N VAL A 143 15.83 3.28 -4.72
CA VAL A 143 15.81 4.53 -3.94
C VAL A 143 14.36 4.97 -3.73
N ALA A 144 13.97 5.22 -2.48
CA ALA A 144 12.68 5.79 -2.10
C ALA A 144 12.90 6.98 -1.16
N GLY A 145 12.38 8.15 -1.50
CA GLY A 145 12.56 9.36 -0.69
C GLY A 145 14.03 9.77 -0.50
N GLY A 146 14.92 9.40 -1.43
CA GLY A 146 16.37 9.60 -1.30
C GLY A 146 17.09 8.56 -0.44
N ILE A 147 16.39 7.55 0.09
CA ILE A 147 16.95 6.48 0.91
C ILE A 147 17.14 5.22 0.08
N ASP A 148 18.32 4.60 0.20
CA ASP A 148 18.68 3.38 -0.51
C ASP A 148 18.12 2.12 0.20
N CYS A 149 17.19 1.44 -0.47
CA CYS A 149 16.34 0.42 0.13
C CYS A 149 16.53 -0.96 -0.50
N HIS A 150 16.25 -2.01 0.27
CA HIS A 150 15.78 -3.29 -0.24
C HIS A 150 14.29 -3.16 -0.62
N LEU A 151 13.92 -3.74 -1.76
CA LEU A 151 12.52 -3.81 -2.19
C LEU A 151 12.01 -5.25 -2.10
N TRP A 152 10.88 -5.41 -1.42
CA TRP A 152 10.18 -6.67 -1.27
C TRP A 152 8.80 -6.60 -1.91
N GLY A 153 8.44 -7.59 -2.72
CA GLY A 153 7.08 -7.77 -3.23
C GLY A 153 6.35 -8.86 -2.44
N LYS A 154 5.09 -8.65 -2.08
CA LYS A 154 4.26 -9.69 -1.47
C LYS A 154 2.85 -9.69 -2.06
N ALA A 155 2.34 -10.90 -2.33
CA ALA A 155 0.99 -11.15 -2.83
C ALA A 155 0.58 -10.42 -4.12
N GLY A 156 1.54 -9.87 -4.87
CA GLY A 156 1.33 -9.25 -6.19
C GLY A 156 0.80 -7.81 -6.15
N PHE A 157 0.58 -7.22 -4.98
CA PHE A 157 0.11 -5.83 -4.85
C PHE A 157 0.80 -5.04 -3.72
N ILE A 158 1.56 -5.71 -2.84
CA ILE A 158 2.30 -5.06 -1.75
C ILE A 158 3.75 -4.90 -2.19
N PHE A 159 4.27 -3.68 -2.08
CA PHE A 159 5.68 -3.39 -2.25
C PHE A 159 6.22 -2.68 -1.01
N TYR A 160 7.22 -3.29 -0.38
CA TYR A 160 7.76 -2.83 0.88
C TYR A 160 9.23 -2.42 0.70
N TYR A 161 9.52 -1.16 1.03
CA TYR A 161 10.84 -0.57 0.96
C TYR A 161 11.41 -0.49 2.37
N GLU A 162 12.59 -1.08 2.53
CA GLU A 162 13.31 -1.20 3.78
C GLU A 162 14.69 -0.59 3.61
N GLU A 163 15.13 0.33 4.48
CA GLU A 163 16.48 0.90 4.40
C GLU A 163 17.51 -0.22 4.53
N ALA A 164 18.35 -0.41 3.50
CA ALA A 164 19.26 -1.56 3.49
C ALA A 164 20.36 -1.52 4.54
N ARG A 165 20.69 -0.33 5.04
CA ARG A 165 21.70 -0.16 6.09
C ARG A 165 21.18 -0.58 7.47
N THR A 166 19.88 -0.43 7.73
CA THR A 166 19.32 -0.51 9.10
C THR A 166 18.16 -1.47 9.26
N GLY A 167 17.50 -1.88 8.16
CA GLY A 167 16.24 -2.63 8.22
C GLY A 167 15.02 -1.76 8.53
N ARG A 168 15.16 -0.43 8.66
CA ARG A 168 14.03 0.44 9.02
C ARG A 168 13.01 0.52 7.86
N PRO A 169 11.69 0.45 8.14
CA PRO A 169 10.67 0.73 7.13
C PRO A 169 10.85 2.13 6.51
N VAL A 170 10.72 2.25 5.20
CA VAL A 170 10.83 3.53 4.47
C VAL A 170 9.55 3.87 3.72
N ARG A 171 8.95 2.89 3.04
CA ARG A 171 7.77 3.10 2.22
C ARG A 171 7.00 1.82 2.00
N TRP A 172 5.68 1.90 1.97
CA TRP A 172 4.79 0.79 1.60
C TRP A 172 3.90 1.25 0.45
N ASP A 173 3.83 0.46 -0.61
CA ASP A 173 2.86 0.66 -1.68
C ASP A 173 1.85 -0.47 -1.71
N PHE A 174 0.59 -0.08 -1.83
CA PHE A 174 -0.51 -0.97 -2.16
C PHE A 174 -0.99 -0.57 -3.57
N VAL A 175 -0.46 -1.27 -4.58
CA VAL A 175 -0.56 -0.89 -6.00
C VAL A 175 -1.79 -1.55 -6.65
N ASP A 176 -2.88 -1.66 -5.91
CA ASP A 176 -4.16 -2.14 -6.45
C ASP A 176 -4.95 -0.99 -7.09
N VAL A 177 -6.28 -1.13 -7.17
CA VAL A 177 -7.17 -0.10 -7.73
C VAL A 177 -7.04 1.23 -7.01
N THR A 178 -6.55 1.26 -5.76
CA THR A 178 -6.47 2.48 -4.95
C THR A 178 -5.17 3.26 -5.09
N GLY A 179 -4.09 2.58 -5.48
CA GLY A 179 -2.76 3.18 -5.64
C GLY A 179 -2.28 3.93 -4.40
N ILE A 180 -2.28 3.28 -3.24
CA ILE A 180 -1.82 3.88 -1.98
C ILE A 180 -0.30 3.85 -1.93
N GLN A 181 0.31 4.99 -1.67
CA GLN A 181 1.73 5.11 -1.34
C GLN A 181 1.86 5.71 0.07
N GLN A 182 2.48 4.99 0.99
CA GLN A 182 2.73 5.45 2.35
C GLN A 182 4.23 5.58 2.57
N TYR A 183 4.68 6.80 2.84
CA TYR A 183 6.06 7.09 3.20
C TYR A 183 6.18 7.17 4.72
N VAL A 184 7.20 6.51 5.27
CA VAL A 184 7.50 6.53 6.70
C VAL A 184 8.38 7.74 6.98
N MET A 185 7.80 8.76 7.61
CA MET A 185 8.47 10.03 7.94
C MET A 185 9.28 9.91 9.24
N SER A 186 8.75 9.18 10.22
CA SER A 186 9.46 8.77 11.45
C SER A 186 9.04 7.36 11.84
N PHE A 187 9.92 6.67 12.56
CA PHE A 187 9.68 5.31 13.05
C PHE A 187 10.41 5.11 14.37
N GLU A 188 9.64 4.85 15.42
CA GLU A 188 10.10 4.80 16.81
C GLU A 188 9.75 3.43 17.40
N PRO A 189 10.69 2.45 17.37
CA PRO A 189 10.51 1.16 17.99
C PRO A 189 10.30 1.27 19.50
N GLY A 190 9.43 0.43 20.05
CA GLY A 190 9.17 0.30 21.48
C GLY A 190 8.19 1.31 22.06
N VAL A 191 7.69 2.27 21.26
CA VAL A 191 6.66 3.22 21.73
C VAL A 191 5.35 2.50 22.01
N GLU A 192 4.77 2.79 23.17
CA GLU A 192 3.47 2.30 23.62
C GLU A 192 2.58 3.51 23.91
N LEU A 193 1.35 3.48 23.41
CA LEU A 193 0.36 4.51 23.72
C LEU A 193 -0.19 4.24 25.12
N GLU A 194 0.11 5.13 26.08
CA GLU A 194 -0.16 4.92 27.50
C GLU A 194 -1.66 4.87 27.84
N GLU A 195 -2.47 5.66 27.13
CA GLU A 195 -3.89 5.77 27.41
C GLU A 195 -4.69 4.69 26.69
N ASP A 196 -5.09 3.65 27.44
CA ASP A 196 -5.88 2.54 26.90
C ASP A 196 -7.21 2.99 26.25
N ALA A 197 -7.76 4.13 26.67
CA ALA A 197 -8.97 4.72 26.11
C ALA A 197 -8.84 5.07 24.62
N GLN A 198 -7.64 5.43 24.15
CA GLN A 198 -7.41 5.79 22.75
C GLN A 198 -7.51 4.58 21.80
N TRP A 199 -7.46 3.37 22.34
CA TRP A 199 -7.61 2.11 21.59
C TRP A 199 -9.05 1.63 21.49
N GLN A 200 -10.01 2.36 22.07
CA GLN A 200 -11.41 1.96 22.11
C GLN A 200 -12.23 2.71 21.06
N ALA A 201 -13.08 1.98 20.34
CA ALA A 201 -14.14 2.59 19.57
C ALA A 201 -15.18 3.21 20.52
N PRO A 202 -15.76 4.37 20.18
CA PRO A 202 -16.76 5.02 20.99
C PRO A 202 -18.10 4.26 20.98
N ALA A 203 -18.94 4.50 21.98
CA ALA A 203 -20.19 3.74 22.17
C ALA A 203 -21.15 3.80 20.96
N TYR A 204 -21.17 4.90 20.21
CA TYR A 204 -22.02 5.04 19.02
C TYR A 204 -21.56 4.19 17.82
N CYS A 205 -20.40 3.53 17.90
CA CYS A 205 -19.98 2.52 16.93
C CYS A 205 -20.65 1.15 17.12
N PHE A 206 -21.41 0.97 18.20
CA PHE A 206 -22.03 -0.31 18.57
C PHE A 206 -23.56 -0.24 18.57
N THR A 207 -24.14 0.79 17.94
CA THR A 207 -25.59 0.83 17.73
C THR A 207 -25.96 -0.17 16.65
N ASP A 208 -26.95 -1.01 16.93
CA ASP A 208 -27.49 -1.94 15.95
C ASP A 208 -28.13 -1.15 14.80
N ASP A 209 -27.69 -1.38 13.56
CA ASP A 209 -28.39 -0.92 12.36
C ASP A 209 -29.65 -1.77 12.17
N ASP A 210 -30.65 -1.58 13.05
CA ASP A 210 -31.97 -2.26 13.00
C ASP A 210 -32.81 -1.88 11.76
N ASN A 211 -32.23 -1.24 10.73
CA ASN A 211 -32.96 -0.72 9.57
C ASN A 211 -32.63 -1.39 8.22
N ASP A 212 -31.70 -2.36 8.18
CA ASP A 212 -31.32 -3.00 6.90
C ASP A 212 -32.19 -4.24 6.54
N ASP A 213 -33.12 -4.64 7.41
CA ASP A 213 -33.99 -5.82 7.21
C ASP A 213 -35.44 -5.51 6.77
N GLU A 214 -35.80 -4.25 6.48
CA GLU A 214 -37.18 -3.87 6.08
C GLU A 214 -37.39 -3.47 4.60
N GLU A 215 -36.40 -3.63 3.71
CA GLU A 215 -36.58 -3.36 2.25
C GLU A 215 -36.58 -4.61 1.33
N GLU A 216 -36.74 -5.83 1.85
CA GLU A 216 -37.14 -6.99 1.01
C GLU A 216 -38.65 -7.26 1.10
N GLY A 217 -39.47 -6.30 0.64
CA GLY A 217 -40.91 -6.50 0.79
C GLY A 217 -41.87 -5.49 0.20
N LYS A 218 -41.64 -4.95 -1.01
CA LYS A 218 -42.72 -4.48 -1.91
C LYS A 218 -42.17 -4.06 -3.28
N ARG A 219 -42.22 -4.97 -4.24
CA ARG A 219 -42.28 -4.62 -5.66
C ARG A 219 -43.70 -4.11 -5.95
N ASN A 220 -43.84 -2.83 -6.28
CA ASN A 220 -44.85 -2.30 -7.20
C ASN A 220 -44.50 -0.86 -7.62
N ASP A 221 -44.74 -0.58 -8.90
CA ASP A 221 -44.22 0.53 -9.69
C ASP A 221 -44.83 1.91 -9.34
N ASN A 222 -43.99 2.92 -9.12
CA ASN A 222 -43.94 4.21 -9.85
C ASN A 222 -43.32 5.36 -9.03
N ALA A 223 -42.22 5.90 -9.57
CA ALA A 223 -41.77 7.29 -9.58
C ALA A 223 -41.94 8.17 -8.32
N ALA A 224 -40.81 8.49 -7.65
CA ALA A 224 -40.28 9.86 -7.56
C ALA A 224 -38.98 9.94 -6.74
N ARG A 225 -37.85 10.03 -7.45
CA ARG A 225 -36.80 11.06 -7.30
C ARG A 225 -36.42 11.47 -5.86
N GLY A 226 -35.30 10.93 -5.37
CA GLY A 226 -34.54 11.45 -4.23
C GLY A 226 -33.12 10.90 -4.27
N SER A 227 -32.15 11.79 -4.48
CA SER A 227 -30.72 11.54 -4.65
C SER A 227 -30.08 10.82 -3.45
N GLY A 228 -29.45 9.67 -3.69
CA GLY A 228 -28.67 8.92 -2.69
C GLY A 228 -27.61 8.01 -3.32
N GLU A 229 -27.06 8.41 -4.47
CA GLU A 229 -26.29 7.53 -5.34
C GLU A 229 -24.86 8.07 -5.52
N GLU A 230 -24.08 8.21 -4.45
CA GLU A 230 -22.62 8.52 -4.54
C GLU A 230 -21.74 7.92 -3.42
N ALA A 231 -22.21 6.94 -2.63
CA ALA A 231 -21.44 6.39 -1.50
C ALA A 231 -21.10 4.88 -1.59
N GLY A 232 -21.31 4.23 -2.73
CA GLY A 232 -21.20 2.77 -2.86
C GLY A 232 -19.91 2.21 -3.49
N ASP A 233 -19.13 3.02 -4.22
CA ASP A 233 -18.14 2.47 -5.17
C ASP A 233 -16.76 2.18 -4.54
N GLY A 234 -16.32 2.98 -3.57
CA GLY A 234 -15.04 2.75 -2.88
C GLY A 234 -15.00 1.49 -1.97
N LEU A 235 -16.17 0.96 -1.62
CA LEU A 235 -16.36 -0.16 -0.69
C LEU A 235 -16.02 -1.52 -1.32
N GLU A 236 -16.29 -1.70 -2.61
CA GLU A 236 -15.98 -2.94 -3.31
C GLU A 236 -14.46 -3.10 -3.53
N VAL A 237 -13.77 -1.96 -3.67
CA VAL A 237 -12.33 -1.90 -3.90
C VAL A 237 -11.55 -2.21 -2.62
N ALA A 238 -11.93 -1.61 -1.49
CA ALA A 238 -11.38 -1.96 -0.18
C ALA A 238 -11.60 -3.46 0.10
N SER A 239 -12.80 -3.99 -0.11
CA SER A 239 -13.10 -5.43 0.07
C SER A 239 -12.22 -6.37 -0.78
N ARG A 240 -11.78 -5.94 -1.98
CA ARG A 240 -10.88 -6.71 -2.87
C ARG A 240 -9.43 -6.71 -2.38
N LEU A 241 -8.94 -5.61 -1.79
CA LEU A 241 -7.62 -5.54 -1.14
C LEU A 241 -7.48 -6.60 -0.04
N LEU A 242 -8.59 -6.89 0.65
CA LEU A 242 -8.60 -7.66 1.89
C LEU A 242 -8.66 -9.16 1.70
N ARG A 243 -9.37 -9.64 0.67
CA ARG A 243 -9.26 -11.05 0.27
C ARG A 243 -7.82 -11.38 -0.12
N LYS A 244 -7.12 -10.43 -0.76
CA LYS A 244 -5.73 -10.63 -1.17
C LYS A 244 -4.76 -10.57 0.02
N LEU A 245 -4.97 -9.67 1.00
CA LEU A 245 -4.17 -9.62 2.23
C LEU A 245 -4.39 -10.84 3.13
N ALA A 246 -5.64 -11.26 3.34
CA ALA A 246 -5.96 -12.47 4.10
C ALA A 246 -5.34 -13.73 3.45
N GLY A 247 -5.34 -13.81 2.12
CA GLY A 247 -4.63 -14.86 1.38
C GLY A 247 -3.10 -14.79 1.55
N ALA A 248 -2.52 -13.58 1.53
CA ALA A 248 -1.08 -13.35 1.68
C ALA A 248 -0.53 -13.69 3.08
N ALA A 249 -1.35 -13.46 4.11
CA ALA A 249 -1.02 -13.77 5.49
C ALA A 249 -1.22 -15.25 5.84
N ALA A 250 -2.16 -15.93 5.16
CA ALA A 250 -2.46 -17.35 5.36
C ALA A 250 -1.52 -18.33 4.62
N THR A 251 -0.74 -17.86 3.64
CA THR A 251 0.26 -18.69 2.93
C THR A 251 1.63 -18.76 3.61
N SER A 252 1.68 -18.48 4.93
CA SER A 252 2.86 -18.65 5.78
C SER A 252 2.81 -19.96 6.55
#